data_AF-A0A3R9THM9-F1
#
_entry.id   AF-A0A3R9THM9-F1
#
_cell.length_a   1.000
_cell.length_b   1.000
_cell.length_c   1.000
_cell.angle_alpha   90.00
_cell.angle_beta   90.00
_cell.angle_gamma   90.00
#
_symmetry.space_group_name_H-M   'P 1'
#
loop_
_entity.id
_entity.type
_entity.pdbx_description
1 polymer ?
#
loop_
_entity_poly.entity_id
_entity_poly.type
_entity_poly.pdbx_seq_one_letter_code
_entity_poly.pdbx_strand_id
1 'polypeptide(L)'
;MNQGKLVTQWNINAVVQGLQQARHDWRQQQHRTKEFGGRELPSKEALKAILDDLCGILFPMRLGPADLRQETEDSYIAYTLNRVLTALHAQVQLALNYEAKRYLSHSSPVQQPQELAQTIVQDFANTLPSIRRLLDGDVRAAYEGD
;
A
#
# COMPACT_ATOMS: atom_id res chain seq x y z
N MET A 1 -46.94 20.67 -22.52
CA MET A 1 -45.63 21.00 -21.91
C MET A 1 -44.94 19.68 -21.55
N ASN A 2 -44.02 19.16 -22.35
CA ASN A 2 -42.60 19.54 -22.49
C ASN A 2 -41.86 19.54 -21.14
N GLN A 3 -40.89 18.63 -20.99
CA GLN A 3 -39.51 18.83 -20.54
C GLN A 3 -38.85 17.42 -20.49
N GLY A 4 -38.44 16.94 -21.66
CA GLY A 4 -37.60 15.75 -21.78
C GLY A 4 -36.24 16.03 -21.17
N LYS A 5 -35.89 15.29 -20.12
CA LYS A 5 -34.61 15.36 -19.42
C LYS A 5 -33.48 15.09 -20.43
N LEU A 6 -32.75 16.11 -20.85
CA LEU A 6 -31.57 15.96 -21.69
C LEU A 6 -30.49 15.24 -20.86
N VAL A 7 -30.33 13.95 -21.11
CA VAL A 7 -29.20 13.18 -20.59
C VAL A 7 -28.01 13.51 -21.49
N THR A 8 -27.07 14.31 -20.99
CA THR A 8 -25.84 14.63 -21.70
C THR A 8 -25.03 13.35 -21.89
N GLN A 9 -24.95 12.87 -23.14
CA GLN A 9 -24.16 11.68 -23.48
C GLN A 9 -22.73 12.11 -23.79
N TRP A 10 -21.80 11.78 -22.91
CA TRP A 10 -20.37 12.07 -23.07
C TRP A 10 -19.73 11.14 -24.11
N ASN A 11 -18.92 11.68 -25.02
CA ASN A 11 -18.14 10.88 -25.97
C ASN A 11 -16.86 10.32 -25.30
N ILE A 12 -17.05 9.31 -24.44
CA ILE A 12 -15.96 8.66 -23.69
C ILE A 12 -14.97 7.97 -24.63
N ASN A 13 -15.43 7.40 -25.75
CA ASN A 13 -14.59 6.62 -26.66
C ASN A 13 -13.46 7.45 -27.27
N ALA A 14 -13.77 8.66 -27.77
CA ALA A 14 -12.76 9.55 -28.33
C ALA A 14 -11.72 9.95 -27.27
N VAL A 15 -12.16 10.22 -26.03
CA VAL A 15 -11.26 10.56 -24.91
C VAL A 15 -10.36 9.38 -24.56
N VAL A 16 -10.92 8.17 -24.45
CA VAL A 16 -10.15 6.94 -24.14
C VAL A 16 -9.12 6.66 -25.22
N GLN A 17 -9.49 6.79 -26.50
CA GLN A 17 -8.56 6.62 -27.62
C GLN A 17 -7.43 7.65 -27.60
N GLY A 18 -7.75 8.93 -27.37
CA GLY A 18 -6.73 9.98 -27.22
C GLY A 18 -5.78 9.71 -26.05
N LEU A 19 -6.30 9.30 -24.89
CA LEU A 19 -5.48 8.93 -23.74
C LEU A 19 -4.63 7.68 -24.01
N GLN A 20 -5.14 6.72 -24.76
CA GLN A 20 -4.38 5.54 -25.17
C GLN A 20 -3.21 5.93 -26.08
N GLN A 21 -3.45 6.78 -27.08
CA GLN A 21 -2.42 7.25 -27.99
C GLN A 21 -1.33 8.01 -27.24
N ALA A 22 -1.70 8.95 -26.36
CA ALA A 22 -0.74 9.69 -25.54
C ALA A 22 0.16 8.77 -24.70
N ARG A 23 -0.40 7.68 -24.11
CA ARG A 23 0.40 6.66 -23.41
C ARG A 23 1.32 5.89 -24.34
N HIS A 24 0.92 5.61 -25.57
CA HIS A 24 1.78 4.95 -26.56
C HIS A 24 2.94 5.85 -26.98
N ASP A 25 2.67 7.12 -27.28
CA ASP A 25 3.67 8.08 -27.72
C ASP A 25 4.73 8.31 -26.63
N TRP A 26 4.31 8.54 -25.38
CA TRP A 26 5.21 8.66 -24.25
C TRP A 26 6.12 7.43 -24.07
N ARG A 27 5.55 6.21 -24.18
CA ARG A 27 6.30 4.96 -24.08
C ARG A 27 7.32 4.80 -25.21
N GLN A 28 6.98 5.20 -26.43
CA GLN A 28 7.92 5.14 -27.55
C GLN A 28 9.08 6.15 -27.39
N GLN A 29 8.81 7.35 -26.90
CA GLN A 29 9.82 8.40 -26.71
C GLN A 29 10.82 8.07 -25.59
N GLN A 30 10.40 7.34 -24.56
CA GLN A 30 11.24 7.07 -23.38
C GLN A 30 12.25 5.92 -23.57
N HIS A 31 12.31 5.22 -24.72
CA HIS A 31 13.18 4.06 -25.01
C HIS A 31 13.27 2.99 -23.89
N ARG A 32 12.35 3.00 -22.93
CA ARG A 32 12.28 2.04 -21.84
C ARG A 32 11.68 0.78 -22.43
N THR A 33 12.58 -0.16 -22.71
CA THR A 33 12.32 -1.55 -23.05
C THR A 33 11.12 -2.06 -22.26
N LYS A 34 9.98 -2.24 -22.94
CA LYS A 34 8.85 -3.07 -22.53
C LYS A 34 8.74 -3.23 -21.01
N GLU A 35 8.13 -2.23 -20.35
CA GLU A 35 7.49 -2.39 -19.04
C GLU A 35 6.37 -3.43 -19.21
N PHE A 36 6.76 -4.72 -19.29
CA PHE A 36 5.87 -5.85 -19.47
C PHE A 36 5.06 -6.01 -18.17
N GLY A 37 3.93 -5.30 -18.09
CA GLY A 37 2.71 -5.82 -17.51
C GLY A 37 2.54 -5.77 -15.99
N GLY A 38 3.24 -4.90 -15.25
CA GLY A 38 3.03 -4.77 -13.80
C GLY A 38 3.38 -3.40 -13.21
N ARG A 39 2.80 -3.08 -12.04
CA ARG A 39 3.25 -1.96 -11.20
C ARG A 39 4.68 -2.27 -10.76
N GLU A 40 5.66 -1.46 -11.17
CA GLU A 40 7.05 -1.60 -10.72
C GLU A 40 7.32 -0.84 -9.42
N LEU A 41 6.49 0.14 -9.10
CA LEU A 41 6.60 0.95 -7.89
C LEU A 41 5.54 0.54 -6.86
N PRO A 42 5.82 0.72 -5.57
CA PRO A 42 4.83 0.59 -4.52
C PRO A 42 3.59 1.45 -4.79
N SER A 43 2.41 0.92 -4.50
CA SER A 43 1.14 1.63 -4.60
C SER A 43 0.86 2.42 -3.34
N LYS A 44 0.64 3.73 -3.52
CA LYS A 44 0.22 4.62 -2.43
C LYS A 44 -1.09 4.17 -1.80
N GLU A 45 -2.04 3.69 -2.61
CA GLU A 45 -3.33 3.19 -2.14
C GLU A 45 -3.17 1.93 -1.30
N ALA A 46 -2.30 1.00 -1.72
CA ALA A 46 -1.99 -0.20 -0.94
C ALA A 46 -1.33 0.15 0.40
N LEU A 47 -0.37 1.08 0.41
CA LEU A 47 0.27 1.55 1.65
C LEU A 47 -0.72 2.24 2.59
N LYS A 48 -1.67 3.02 2.05
CA LYS A 48 -2.74 3.62 2.85
C LYS A 48 -3.60 2.55 3.53
N ALA A 49 -4.05 1.54 2.79
CA ALA A 49 -4.84 0.44 3.34
C ALA A 49 -4.06 -0.35 4.41
N ILE A 50 -2.77 -0.62 4.17
CA ILE A 50 -1.88 -1.25 5.14
C ILE A 50 -1.80 -0.43 6.44
N LEU A 51 -1.66 0.89 6.34
CA LEU A 51 -1.62 1.78 7.51
C LEU A 51 -2.95 1.79 8.26
N ASP A 52 -4.07 1.84 7.55
CA ASP A 52 -5.40 1.83 8.16
C ASP A 52 -5.62 0.51 8.94
N ASP A 53 -5.27 -0.64 8.35
CA ASP A 53 -5.36 -1.95 9.01
C ASP A 53 -4.37 -2.07 10.20
N LEU A 54 -3.14 -1.53 10.08
CA LEU A 54 -2.17 -1.49 11.20
C LEU A 54 -2.70 -0.66 12.37
N CYS A 55 -3.32 0.48 12.11
CA CYS A 55 -3.98 1.27 13.15
C CYS A 55 -5.08 0.47 13.83
N GLY A 56 -5.88 -0.28 13.07
CA GLY A 56 -6.88 -1.20 13.60
C GLY A 56 -6.28 -2.36 14.41
N ILE A 57 -5.10 -2.88 14.05
CA ILE A 57 -4.40 -3.92 14.82
C ILE A 57 -3.84 -3.37 16.13
N LEU A 58 -3.26 -2.17 16.11
CA LEU A 58 -2.67 -1.54 17.30
C LEU A 58 -3.76 -1.07 18.26
N PHE A 59 -4.89 -0.59 17.75
CA PHE A 59 -5.98 -0.05 18.57
C PHE A 59 -7.33 -0.67 18.21
N PRO A 60 -7.51 -1.99 18.40
CA PRO A 60 -8.65 -2.75 17.88
C PRO A 60 -10.00 -2.21 18.35
N MET A 61 -10.14 -1.89 19.64
CA MET A 61 -11.39 -1.36 20.19
C MET A 61 -11.67 0.11 19.80
N ARG A 62 -10.69 0.84 19.25
CA ARG A 62 -10.83 2.27 18.92
C ARG A 62 -10.87 2.53 17.41
N LEU A 63 -10.06 1.81 16.66
CA LEU A 63 -9.83 2.01 15.22
C LEU A 63 -10.08 0.74 14.39
N GLY A 64 -10.46 -0.37 15.04
CA GLY A 64 -10.89 -1.59 14.36
C GLY A 64 -12.36 -1.54 13.91
N PRO A 65 -12.90 -2.67 13.43
CA PRO A 65 -14.29 -2.79 13.02
C PRO A 65 -15.28 -2.41 14.13
N ALA A 66 -16.38 -1.76 13.76
CA ALA A 66 -17.38 -1.28 14.71
C ALA A 66 -18.12 -2.40 15.47
N ASP A 67 -18.15 -3.60 14.91
CA ASP A 67 -18.75 -4.81 15.50
C ASP A 67 -17.76 -5.67 16.29
N LEU A 68 -16.49 -5.25 16.38
CA LEU A 68 -15.45 -5.99 17.09
C LEU A 68 -15.72 -6.01 18.60
N ARG A 69 -15.60 -7.20 19.19
CA ARG A 69 -15.73 -7.42 20.64
C ARG A 69 -14.40 -7.85 21.23
N GLN A 70 -14.16 -7.53 22.50
CA GLN A 70 -12.96 -7.94 23.24
C GLN A 70 -12.73 -9.46 23.19
N GLU A 71 -13.79 -10.25 23.28
CA GLU A 71 -13.74 -11.72 23.19
C GLU A 71 -13.16 -12.25 21.86
N THR A 72 -13.24 -11.45 20.80
CA THR A 72 -12.80 -11.79 19.43
C THR A 72 -11.57 -11.01 18.98
N GLU A 73 -10.99 -10.19 19.86
CA GLU A 73 -9.92 -9.24 19.56
C GLU A 73 -8.68 -9.94 19.01
N ASP A 74 -8.19 -10.98 19.69
CA ASP A 74 -6.99 -11.72 19.28
C ASP A 74 -7.15 -12.39 17.91
N SER A 75 -8.35 -12.92 17.64
CA SER A 75 -8.64 -13.56 16.35
C SER A 75 -8.67 -12.55 15.22
N TYR A 76 -9.25 -11.37 15.45
CA TYR A 76 -9.22 -10.25 14.52
C TYR A 76 -7.79 -9.77 14.25
N ILE A 77 -6.99 -9.60 15.31
CA ILE A 77 -5.58 -9.16 15.22
C ILE A 77 -4.80 -10.16 14.39
N ALA A 78 -4.86 -11.45 14.71
CA ALA A 78 -4.09 -12.48 14.01
C ALA A 78 -4.45 -12.54 12.51
N TYR A 79 -5.74 -12.54 12.18
CA TYR A 79 -6.21 -12.57 10.79
C TYR A 79 -5.78 -11.33 10.01
N THR A 80 -5.97 -10.14 10.59
CA THR A 80 -5.67 -8.87 9.93
C THR A 80 -4.17 -8.69 9.78
N LEU A 81 -3.37 -9.04 10.80
CA LEU A 81 -1.91 -8.95 10.76
C LEU A 81 -1.32 -9.81 9.65
N ASN A 82 -1.77 -11.04 9.48
CA ASN A 82 -1.29 -11.90 8.38
C ASN A 82 -1.57 -11.27 6.99
N ARG A 83 -2.75 -10.70 6.79
CA ARG A 83 -3.12 -10.00 5.55
C ARG A 83 -2.24 -8.77 5.32
N VAL A 84 -2.04 -7.97 6.36
CA VAL A 84 -1.23 -6.75 6.34
C VAL A 84 0.23 -7.06 6.01
N LEU A 85 0.84 -8.04 6.67
CA LEU A 85 2.24 -8.40 6.44
C LEU A 85 2.44 -8.97 5.03
N THR A 86 1.49 -9.76 4.53
CA THR A 86 1.51 -10.25 3.14
C THR A 86 1.45 -9.09 2.13
N ALA A 87 0.57 -8.12 2.35
CA ALA A 87 0.44 -6.95 1.49
C ALA A 87 1.69 -6.05 1.55
N LEU A 88 2.23 -5.84 2.75
CA LEU A 88 3.45 -5.06 2.97
C LEU A 88 4.65 -5.71 2.30
N HIS A 89 4.80 -7.03 2.42
CA HIS A 89 5.84 -7.79 1.73
C HIS A 89 5.83 -7.54 0.22
N ALA A 90 4.65 -7.60 -0.41
CA ALA A 90 4.52 -7.29 -1.83
C ALA A 90 4.98 -5.85 -2.16
N GLN A 91 4.69 -4.86 -1.31
CA GLN A 91 5.15 -3.48 -1.52
C GLN A 91 6.67 -3.33 -1.33
N VAL A 92 7.25 -3.99 -0.33
CA VAL A 92 8.69 -3.98 -0.07
C VAL A 92 9.45 -4.64 -1.22
N GLN A 93 8.95 -5.76 -1.76
CA GLN A 93 9.53 -6.39 -2.95
C GLN A 93 9.55 -5.44 -4.15
N LEU A 94 8.47 -4.68 -4.39
CA LEU A 94 8.43 -3.68 -5.47
C LEU A 94 9.48 -2.60 -5.27
N ALA A 95 9.61 -2.08 -4.05
CA ALA A 95 10.61 -1.07 -3.72
C ALA A 95 12.05 -1.58 -3.94
N LEU A 96 12.39 -2.76 -3.39
CA LEU A 96 13.71 -3.36 -3.52
C LEU A 96 14.05 -3.71 -4.97
N ASN A 97 13.08 -4.23 -5.75
CA ASN A 97 13.28 -4.53 -7.16
C ASN A 97 13.51 -3.25 -7.99
N TYR A 98 12.80 -2.17 -7.66
CA TYR A 98 13.00 -0.87 -8.30
C TYR A 98 14.39 -0.31 -7.99
N GLU A 99 14.82 -0.36 -6.74
CA GLU A 99 16.18 0.05 -6.33
C GLU A 99 17.24 -0.81 -7.02
N ALA A 100 17.11 -2.13 -7.00
CA ALA A 100 18.05 -3.04 -7.66
C ALA A 100 18.18 -2.71 -9.16
N LYS A 101 17.07 -2.49 -9.87
CA LYS A 101 17.07 -2.05 -11.27
C LYS A 101 17.80 -0.72 -11.49
N ARG A 102 17.71 0.21 -10.52
CA ARG A 102 18.42 1.49 -10.55
C ARG A 102 19.92 1.33 -10.30
N TYR A 103 20.33 0.37 -9.46
CA TYR A 103 21.72 0.14 -9.07
C TYR A 103 22.48 -0.88 -9.94
N LEU A 104 21.79 -1.73 -10.71
CA LEU A 104 22.35 -2.73 -11.65
C LEU A 104 23.23 -2.14 -12.78
N SER A 105 23.47 -0.82 -12.80
CA SER A 105 24.60 -0.23 -13.51
C SER A 105 25.97 -0.53 -12.86
N HIS A 106 26.01 -1.06 -11.63
CA HIS A 106 27.25 -1.34 -10.90
C HIS A 106 27.15 -2.69 -10.17
N SER A 107 27.90 -3.66 -10.68
CA SER A 107 27.95 -5.06 -10.31
C SER A 107 28.10 -5.35 -8.81
N SER A 108 27.15 -6.08 -8.22
CA SER A 108 27.40 -6.95 -7.05
C SER A 108 26.28 -7.99 -6.89
N PRO A 109 26.56 -9.16 -6.30
CA PRO A 109 25.55 -10.17 -5.99
C PRO A 109 24.69 -9.64 -4.84
N VAL A 110 23.61 -8.94 -5.18
CA VAL A 110 22.60 -8.51 -4.21
C VAL A 110 21.96 -9.76 -3.63
N GLN A 111 21.82 -9.83 -2.29
CA GLN A 111 20.92 -10.81 -1.65
C GLN A 111 19.61 -10.86 -2.41
N GLN A 112 19.02 -12.05 -2.61
CA GLN A 112 17.80 -12.16 -3.40
C GLN A 112 16.75 -11.20 -2.81
N PRO A 113 16.23 -10.21 -3.57
CA PRO A 113 15.32 -9.18 -3.05
C PRO A 113 14.13 -9.76 -2.27
N GLN A 114 13.76 -11.00 -2.57
CA GLN A 114 12.79 -11.80 -1.84
C GLN A 114 13.13 -12.02 -0.36
N GLU A 115 14.32 -12.52 -0.06
CA GLU A 115 14.75 -12.88 1.30
C GLU A 115 14.93 -11.62 2.17
N LEU A 116 15.43 -10.56 1.55
CA LEU A 116 15.55 -9.26 2.20
C LEU A 116 14.17 -8.67 2.52
N ALA A 117 13.22 -8.74 1.58
CA ALA A 117 11.85 -8.28 1.83
C ALA A 117 11.19 -9.01 3.01
N GLN A 118 11.36 -10.33 3.08
CA GLN A 118 10.86 -11.14 4.18
C GLN A 118 11.46 -10.72 5.53
N THR A 119 12.79 -10.54 5.58
CA THR A 119 13.50 -10.09 6.79
C THR A 119 12.98 -8.73 7.25
N ILE A 120 12.91 -7.74 6.34
CA ILE A 120 12.42 -6.39 6.65
C ILE A 120 11.00 -6.43 7.23
N VAL A 121 10.09 -7.19 6.61
CA VAL A 121 8.70 -7.27 7.06
C VAL A 121 8.59 -7.98 8.41
N GLN A 122 9.37 -9.03 8.64
CA GLN A 122 9.39 -9.73 9.91
C GLN A 122 9.94 -8.85 11.05
N ASP A 123 11.03 -8.13 10.79
CA ASP A 123 11.61 -7.21 11.75
C ASP A 123 10.64 -6.08 12.08
N PHE A 124 9.97 -5.52 11.08
CA PHE A 124 8.90 -4.55 11.29
C PHE A 124 7.76 -5.14 12.15
N ALA A 125 7.28 -6.35 11.84
CA ALA A 125 6.22 -6.99 12.62
C ALA A 125 6.60 -7.15 14.09
N ASN A 126 7.86 -7.52 14.37
CA ASN A 126 8.39 -7.67 15.72
C ASN A 126 8.43 -6.35 16.51
N THR A 127 8.44 -5.20 15.82
CA THR A 127 8.42 -3.88 16.47
C THR A 127 7.02 -3.43 16.88
N LEU A 128 5.95 -4.02 16.34
CA LEU A 128 4.57 -3.57 16.56
C LEU A 128 4.17 -3.50 18.04
N PRO A 129 4.51 -4.48 18.93
CA PRO A 129 4.20 -4.36 20.35
C PRO A 129 4.89 -3.17 21.03
N SER A 130 6.10 -2.82 20.58
CA SER A 130 6.84 -1.67 21.12
C SER A 130 6.27 -0.35 20.60
N ILE A 131 5.90 -0.28 19.32
CA ILE A 131 5.18 0.86 18.74
C ILE A 131 3.88 1.10 19.51
N ARG A 132 3.11 0.05 19.79
CA ARG A 132 1.87 0.15 20.57
C ARG A 132 2.07 0.83 21.92
N ARG A 133 3.07 0.39 22.68
CA ARG A 133 3.40 0.93 24.01
C ARG A 133 3.89 2.38 23.95
N LEU A 134 4.68 2.72 22.93
CA LEU A 134 5.13 4.10 22.73
C LEU A 134 3.94 5.03 22.53
N LEU A 135 3.00 4.63 21.67
CA LEU A 135 1.80 5.42 21.39
C LEU A 135 0.82 5.52 22.57
N ASP A 136 0.81 4.57 23.52
CA ASP A 136 0.08 4.74 24.78
C ASP A 136 0.60 5.93 25.59
N GLY A 137 1.92 6.13 25.59
CA GLY A 137 2.55 7.28 26.23
C GLY A 137 2.13 8.60 25.57
N ASP A 138 2.14 8.65 24.23
CA ASP A 138 1.77 9.84 23.47
C ASP A 138 0.30 10.22 23.69
N VAL A 139 -0.62 9.24 23.74
CA VAL A 139 -2.04 9.49 24.02
C VAL A 139 -2.23 10.07 25.42
N ARG A 140 -1.49 9.58 26.42
CA ARG A 140 -1.56 10.11 27.80
C ARG A 140 -0.99 11.52 27.89
N ALA A 141 0.17 11.76 27.26
CA ALA A 141 0.80 13.08 27.25
C ALA A 141 -0.07 14.13 26.54
N ALA A 142 -0.71 13.76 25.43
CA ALA A 142 -1.65 14.65 24.75
C ALA A 142 -2.90 14.96 25.59
N TYR A 143 -3.38 14.00 26.40
CA TYR A 143 -4.52 14.20 27.31
C TYR A 143 -4.16 15.01 28.57
N GLU A 144 -2.97 14.83 29.12
CA GLU A 144 -2.51 15.54 30.34
C GLU A 144 -2.04 16.97 30.06
N GLY A 145 -1.77 17.32 28.80
CA GLY A 145 -1.33 18.64 28.36
C GLY A 145 -2.42 19.58 27.82
N ASP A 146 -3.67 19.09 27.70
CA ASP A 146 -4.89 19.84 27.35
C ASP A 146 -5.72 20.15 28.61
#